data_AF-A0A0Q7ESV4-F1
#
_entry.id   AF-A0A0Q7ESV4-F1
#
_cell.length_a   1.000
_cell.length_b   1.000
_cell.length_c   1.000
_cell.angle_alpha   90.00
_cell.angle_beta   90.00
_cell.angle_gamma   90.00
#
_symmetry.space_group_name_H-M   'P 1'
#
loop_
_entity.id
_entity.type
_entity.pdbx_description
1 polymer ?
#
loop_
_entity_poly.entity_id
_entity_poly.type
_entity_poly.pdbx_seq_one_letter_code
_entity_poly.pdbx_strand_id
1 'polypeptide(L)' 'MPLYTIYPTKPDGVAATFEAMSCPTDKIAIAEALLLLSEHPTASHVVVWQGLRKVVSCGRVAEPDPWLA' A
#
# COMPACT_ATOMS: atom_id res chain seq x y z
N MET A 1 -18.52 3.97 -8.71
CA MET A 1 -17.19 4.31 -8.17
C MET A 1 -16.22 3.21 -8.61
N PRO A 2 -14.99 3.54 -9.02
CA PRO A 2 -14.02 2.52 -9.43
C PRO A 2 -13.62 1.59 -8.28
N LEU A 3 -13.37 0.32 -8.62
CA LEU A 3 -12.89 -0.70 -7.70
C LEU A 3 -11.36 -0.72 -7.70
N TYR A 4 -10.78 -0.75 -6.51
CA TYR A 4 -9.35 -0.86 -6.27
C TYR A 4 -9.04 -2.13 -5.50
N THR A 5 -7.85 -2.68 -5.73
CA THR A 5 -7.28 -3.77 -4.96
C THR A 5 -5.95 -3.34 -4.37
N ILE A 6 -5.81 -3.46 -3.06
CA ILE A 6 -4.65 -3.04 -2.28
C ILE A 6 -3.95 -4.29 -1.74
N TYR A 7 -2.66 -4.43 -2.05
CA TYR A 7 -1.84 -5.57 -1.68
C TYR A 7 -0.75 -5.14 -0.68
N PRO A 8 -0.92 -5.37 0.63
CA PRO A 8 0.17 -5.28 1.58
C PRO A 8 1.20 -6.38 1.31
N THR A 9 2.41 -5.96 0.98
CA THR A 9 3.44 -6.80 0.38
C THR A 9 4.69 -6.83 1.25
N LYS A 10 5.20 -8.05 1.49
CA LYS A 10 6.45 -8.30 2.21
C LYS A 10 7.67 -7.89 1.37
N PRO A 11 8.87 -7.81 1.96
CA PRO A 11 10.10 -7.46 1.22
C PRO A 11 10.42 -8.42 0.06
N ASP A 12 9.98 -9.68 0.15
CA ASP A 12 10.12 -10.70 -0.88
C ASP A 12 9.17 -10.51 -2.08
N GLY A 13 8.29 -9.50 -2.03
CA GLY A 13 7.31 -9.22 -3.07
C GLY A 13 6.02 -10.03 -2.94
N VAL A 14 5.88 -10.87 -1.91
CA VAL A 14 4.68 -11.67 -1.69
C VAL A 14 3.65 -10.89 -0.87
N ALA A 15 2.43 -10.81 -1.39
CA ALA A 15 1.26 -10.34 -0.65
C ALA A 15 0.44 -11.56 -0.20
N ALA A 16 0.33 -11.76 1.12
CA ALA A 16 -0.42 -12.87 1.68
C ALA A 16 -1.95 -12.63 1.63
N THR A 17 -2.35 -11.36 1.55
CA THR A 17 -3.74 -10.90 1.54
C THR A 17 -3.88 -9.72 0.60
N PHE A 18 -5.12 -9.38 0.26
CA PHE A 18 -5.47 -8.13 -0.40
C PHE A 18 -6.80 -7.63 0.12
N GLU A 19 -7.02 -6.33 -0.01
CA GLU A 19 -8.30 -5.70 0.27
C GLU A 19 -8.86 -5.09 -1.02
N ALA A 20 -10.16 -5.26 -1.24
CA ALA A 20 -10.85 -4.71 -2.41
C ALA A 20 -11.86 -3.67 -1.95
N MET A 21 -11.75 -2.45 -2.46
CA MET A 21 -12.61 -1.35 -2.03
C MET A 21 -13.01 -0.43 -3.19
N SER A 22 -14.23 0.11 -3.12
CA SER A 22 -14.72 1.10 -4.07
C SER A 22 -14.38 2.50 -3.58
N CYS A 23 -13.53 3.22 -4.32
CA CYS A 23 -13.15 4.60 -4.01
C CYS A 23 -13.51 5.51 -5.17
N PRO A 24 -13.83 6.80 -4.93
CA PRO A 24 -14.14 7.71 -6.03
C PRO A 24 -12.89 8.21 -6.77
N THR A 25 -11.70 8.18 -6.15
CA THR A 25 -10.45 8.66 -6.75
C THR A 25 -9.24 7.82 -6.32
N ASP A 26 -8.17 7.88 -7.12
CA ASP A 26 -6.87 7.28 -6.78
C ASP A 26 -6.33 7.80 -5.45
N LYS A 27 -6.48 9.09 -5.17
CA LYS A 27 -5.98 9.74 -3.95
C LYS A 27 -6.56 9.09 -2.68
N ILE A 28 -7.84 8.74 -2.71
CA ILE A 28 -8.50 8.08 -1.57
C ILE A 28 -8.00 6.64 -1.43
N ALA A 29 -7.93 5.88 -2.52
CA ALA A 29 -7.40 4.51 -2.48
C ALA A 29 -5.95 4.47 -1.98
N ILE A 30 -5.13 5.47 -2.31
CA ILE A 30 -3.75 5.59 -1.82
C ILE A 30 -3.73 5.89 -0.33
N ALA A 31 -4.59 6.78 0.18
CA ALA A 31 -4.65 7.10 1.60
C ALA A 31 -5.02 5.86 2.45
N GLU A 32 -6.01 5.10 1.98
CA GLU A 32 -6.43 3.83 2.60
C GLU A 32 -5.31 2.79 2.55
N ALA A 33 -4.57 2.70 1.43
CA ALA A 33 -3.43 1.81 1.33
C ALA A 33 -2.30 2.16 2.32
N LEU A 34 -2.07 3.44 2.60
CA LEU A 34 -1.09 3.87 3.61
C LEU A 34 -1.55 3.52 5.03
N LEU A 35 -2.85 3.65 5.32
CA LEU A 35 -3.43 3.22 6.59
C LEU A 35 -3.24 1.71 6.78
N LEU A 36 -3.61 0.92 5.76
CA LEU A 36 -3.41 -0.52 5.75
C LEU A 36 -1.95 -0.90 5.93
N LEU A 37 -1.02 -0.21 5.26
CA LEU A 37 0.40 -0.44 5.46
C LEU A 37 0.78 -0.24 6.92
N SER A 38 0.28 0.81 7.58
CA SER A 38 0.54 1.07 9.01
C SER A 38 0.00 -0.05 9.91
N GLU A 39 -1.20 -0.55 9.65
CA GLU A 39 -1.85 -1.61 10.42
C GLU A 39 -1.21 -3.00 10.22
N HIS A 40 -0.48 -3.19 9.12
CA HIS A 40 0.22 -4.43 8.79
C HIS A 40 1.75 -4.28 8.97
N PRO A 41 2.30 -4.44 10.19
CA PRO A 41 3.72 -4.24 10.48
C PRO A 41 4.66 -5.19 9.73
N THR A 42 4.17 -6.35 9.30
CA THR A 42 4.95 -7.32 8.51
C THR A 42 5.03 -6.96 7.03
N ALA A 43 4.20 -6.02 6.56
CA ALA A 43 4.27 -5.51 5.20
C ALA A 43 5.30 -4.38 5.11
N SER A 44 6.12 -4.44 4.06
CA SER A 44 7.16 -3.45 3.77
C SER A 44 6.67 -2.34 2.84
N HIS A 45 5.72 -2.68 1.97
CA HIS A 45 5.12 -1.77 1.01
C HIS A 45 3.70 -2.20 0.67
N VAL A 46 2.93 -1.30 0.09
CA VAL A 46 1.62 -1.59 -0.50
C VAL A 46 1.65 -1.33 -1.99
N VAL A 47 0.89 -2.14 -2.72
CA VAL A 47 0.66 -1.96 -4.16
C VAL A 47 -0.83 -1.78 -4.39
N VAL A 48 -1.20 -0.69 -5.08
CA VAL A 48 -2.61 -0.39 -5.39
C VAL A 48 -2.85 -0.55 -6.88
N TRP A 49 -3.90 -1.29 -7.22
CA TRP A 49 -4.35 -1.50 -8.60
C TRP A 49 -5.79 -1.07 -8.77
N GLN A 50 -6.14 -0.67 -9.98
CA GLN A 50 -7.50 -0.44 -10.44
C GLN A 50 -7.72 -1.27 -11.72
N GLY A 51 -8.29 -2.46 -11.58
CA GLY A 51 -8.29 -3.45 -12.66
C GLY A 51 -6.85 -3.77 -13.09
N LEU A 52 -6.51 -3.55 -14.35
CA LEU A 52 -5.17 -3.78 -14.90
C LEU A 52 -4.20 -2.59 -14.73
N ARG A 53 -4.67 -1.46 -14.20
CA ARG A 53 -3.86 -0.26 -14.03
C ARG A 53 -3.20 -0.28 -12.66
N LYS A 54 -1.86 -0.31 -12.61
CA LYS A 54 -1.10 -0.07 -11.38
C LYS A 54 -1.18 1.42 -11.04
N VAL A 55 -1.79 1.73 -9.89
CA VAL A 55 -2.00 3.11 -9.43
C VAL A 55 -0.78 3.60 -8.67
N VAL A 56 -0.30 2.82 -7.69
CA VAL A 56 0.90 3.16 -6.91
C VAL A 56 1.59 1.92 -6.37
N SER A 57 2.87 2.08 -6.05
CA SER A 57 3.66 1.18 -5.20
C SER A 57 4.39 2.04 -4.20
N CYS A 58 4.11 1.92 -2.90
CA CYS A 58 4.69 2.78 -1.89
C CYS A 58 5.16 1.97 -0.69
N GLY A 59 6.39 2.20 -0.25
CA GLY A 59 7.00 1.58 0.92
C GLY A 59 6.90 2.45 2.17
N ARG A 60 7.24 1.86 3.32
CA ARG A 60 7.48 2.64 4.54
C ARG A 60 8.68 3.57 4.29
N VAL A 61 8.55 4.84 4.64
CA VAL A 61 9.72 5.73 4.71
C VAL A 61 10.61 5.15 5.79
N ALA A 62 11.87 4.83 5.46
CA ALA A 62 12.84 4.47 6.49
C ALA A 62 12.87 5.62 7.50
N GLU A 63 12.58 5.34 8.77
CA GLU A 63 12.82 6.34 9.81
C GLU A 63 14.27 6.80 9.65
N PRO A 64 14.54 8.13 9.60
CA PRO A 64 15.91 8.61 9.59
C PRO A 64 16.60 8.04 10.82
N ASP A 65 17.70 7.31 10.61
CA ASP A 65 18.42 6.66 11.69
C ASP A 65 18.88 7.75 12.68
N PRO A 66 18.43 7.69 13.95
CA PRO A 66 18.73 8.74 14.92
C PRO A 66 20.22 8.82 15.27
N TRP A 67 21.05 7.87 14.82
CA TRP A 67 22.49 7.83 15.02
C TRP A 67 23.30 8.35 13.82
N LEU A 68 22.64 8.77 12.73
CA LEU A 68 23.27 9.28 11.51
C LEU A 68 23.12 10.80 11.31
N ALA A 69 22.76 11.55 12.36
CA ALA A 69 22.64 13.02 12.35
C ALA A 69 23.78 13.73 13.10
#